data_AF-A0A948Q968-F1
#
_entry.id   AF-A0A948Q968-F1
#
_cell.length_a   1.000
_cell.length_b   1.000
_cell.length_c   1.000
_cell.angle_alpha   90.00
_cell.angle_beta   90.00
_cell.angle_gamma   90.00
#
_symmetry.space_group_name_H-M   'P 1'
#
loop_
_entity.id
_entity.type
_entity.pdbx_description
1 polymer ?
#
loop_
_entity_poly.entity_id
_entity_poly.type
_entity_poly.pdbx_seq_one_letter_code
_entity_poly.pdbx_strand_id
1 'polypeptide(L)'
;MKYLQFAVVLILTGCGVEYDYKKVQNFEKENKFDIAIAAYQKIIDKYPNTEYAELSQYNIGNIYWDKLDNKLYAKNEYLKLVSNFPNFNKINEIKDKINNFDKATALVSQAQSNLANNKISNAIEQYEKAISIIPEFKDAKQDLEDSRIKNYQLIQKARQLPNAMGKHFGDMPLWKVMDTPAFVKNYLGEPQYTGRDYFG
;
A
#
# COMPACT_ATOMS: atom_id res chain seq x y z
N MET A 1 -47.51 4.12 -33.91
CA MET A 1 -47.27 4.83 -32.62
C MET A 1 -46.50 3.94 -31.64
N LYS A 2 -45.20 3.64 -31.88
CA LYS A 2 -44.35 2.87 -30.95
C LYS A 2 -43.01 3.52 -30.61
N TYR A 3 -42.73 4.72 -31.11
CA TYR A 3 -41.48 5.44 -30.84
C TYR A 3 -41.57 6.48 -29.72
N LEU A 4 -42.77 6.74 -29.17
CA LEU A 4 -42.98 7.80 -28.18
C LEU A 4 -42.75 7.36 -26.72
N GLN A 5 -42.58 6.07 -26.44
CA GLN A 5 -42.32 5.57 -25.07
C GLN A 5 -40.83 5.50 -24.71
N PHE A 6 -39.91 5.49 -25.68
CA PHE A 6 -38.47 5.46 -25.40
C PHE A 6 -37.84 6.85 -25.24
N ALA A 7 -38.46 7.91 -25.75
CA ALA A 7 -37.93 9.27 -25.66
C ALA A 7 -38.15 9.94 -24.29
N VAL A 8 -39.05 9.42 -23.45
CA VAL A 8 -39.43 10.04 -22.16
C VAL A 8 -38.57 9.55 -20.99
N VAL A 9 -37.80 8.47 -21.15
CA VAL A 9 -36.92 7.93 -20.09
C VAL A 9 -35.54 8.63 -20.04
N LEU A 10 -35.18 9.38 -21.09
CA LEU A 10 -33.85 9.98 -21.23
C LEU A 10 -33.70 11.40 -20.64
N ILE A 11 -34.77 12.04 -20.16
CA ILE A 11 -34.73 13.46 -19.72
C ILE A 11 -34.86 13.62 -18.20
N LEU A 12 -35.27 12.57 -17.47
CA LEU A 12 -35.45 12.63 -16.00
C LEU A 12 -34.31 12.00 -15.18
N THR A 13 -33.31 11.36 -15.81
CA THR A 13 -32.25 10.66 -15.08
C THR A 13 -31.08 11.55 -14.68
N GLY A 14 -30.84 12.69 -15.35
CA GLY A 14 -29.66 13.54 -15.11
C GLY A 14 -29.70 14.36 -13.81
N CYS A 15 -30.80 15.08 -13.54
CA CYS A 15 -30.87 16.00 -12.39
C CYS A 15 -30.88 15.27 -11.03
N GLY A 16 -31.44 14.07 -10.96
CA GLY A 16 -31.53 13.31 -9.72
C GLY A 16 -30.18 12.76 -9.28
N VAL A 17 -29.43 12.15 -10.20
CA VAL A 17 -28.12 11.57 -9.88
C VAL A 17 -27.07 12.65 -9.57
N GLU A 18 -27.11 13.79 -10.25
CA GLU A 18 -26.22 14.92 -9.94
C GLU A 18 -26.46 15.43 -8.52
N TYR A 19 -27.73 15.57 -8.11
CA TYR A 19 -28.08 15.95 -6.74
C TYR A 19 -27.59 14.92 -5.73
N ASP A 20 -27.85 13.63 -5.98
CA ASP A 20 -27.39 12.53 -5.13
C ASP A 20 -25.85 12.57 -4.99
N TYR A 21 -25.13 12.75 -6.09
CA TYR A 21 -23.67 12.83 -6.12
C TYR A 21 -23.14 14.03 -5.33
N LYS A 22 -23.70 15.23 -5.52
CA LYS A 22 -23.34 16.44 -4.74
C LYS A 22 -23.59 16.24 -3.25
N LYS A 23 -24.65 15.52 -2.88
CA LYS A 23 -24.93 15.17 -1.49
C LYS A 23 -23.86 14.22 -0.93
N VAL A 24 -23.40 13.23 -1.70
CA VAL A 24 -22.31 12.34 -1.27
C VAL A 24 -21.01 13.10 -1.02
N GLN A 25 -20.67 14.06 -1.89
CA GLN A 25 -19.48 14.90 -1.70
C GLN A 25 -19.52 15.72 -0.41
N ASN A 26 -20.71 16.07 0.11
CA ASN A 26 -20.80 16.72 1.42
C ASN A 26 -20.43 15.78 2.56
N PHE A 27 -20.79 14.49 2.49
CA PHE A 27 -20.33 13.51 3.49
C PHE A 27 -18.81 13.38 3.49
N GLU A 28 -18.16 13.40 2.32
CA GLU A 28 -16.69 13.41 2.25
C GLU A 28 -16.06 14.64 2.89
N LYS A 29 -16.61 15.83 2.63
CA LYS A 29 -16.12 17.09 3.24
C LYS A 29 -16.26 17.08 4.77
N GLU A 30 -17.27 16.39 5.28
CA GLU A 30 -17.51 16.18 6.70
C GLU A 30 -16.68 15.01 7.30
N ASN A 31 -15.77 14.40 6.52
CA ASN A 31 -15.00 13.20 6.87
C ASN A 31 -15.85 11.97 7.24
N LYS A 32 -17.11 11.93 6.80
CA LYS A 32 -18.03 10.80 7.01
C LYS A 32 -17.83 9.75 5.91
N PHE A 33 -16.63 9.19 5.86
CA PHE A 33 -16.17 8.34 4.75
C PHE A 33 -17.02 7.09 4.55
N ASP A 34 -17.43 6.40 5.61
CA ASP A 34 -18.27 5.20 5.50
C ASP A 34 -19.63 5.52 4.86
N ILE A 35 -20.22 6.65 5.26
CA ILE A 35 -21.50 7.12 4.70
C ILE A 35 -21.31 7.52 3.24
N ALA A 36 -20.21 8.21 2.93
CA ALA A 36 -19.89 8.60 1.57
C ALA A 36 -19.71 7.38 0.65
N ILE A 37 -18.93 6.38 1.07
CA ILE A 37 -18.72 5.13 0.34
C ILE A 37 -20.05 4.43 0.07
N ALA A 38 -20.89 4.27 1.11
CA ALA A 38 -22.19 3.62 0.96
C ALA A 38 -23.13 4.38 0.02
N ALA A 39 -23.09 5.72 0.03
CA ALA A 39 -23.91 6.53 -0.86
C ALA A 39 -23.38 6.54 -2.31
N TYR A 40 -22.06 6.51 -2.51
CA TYR A 40 -21.46 6.30 -3.83
C TYR A 40 -21.83 4.94 -4.42
N GLN A 41 -21.82 3.87 -3.60
CA GLN A 41 -22.26 2.56 -4.05
C GLN A 41 -23.71 2.59 -4.55
N LYS A 42 -24.60 3.31 -3.86
CA LYS A 42 -25.99 3.48 -4.32
C LYS A 42 -26.09 4.19 -5.67
N ILE A 43 -25.20 5.15 -5.96
CA ILE A 43 -25.16 5.82 -7.27
C ILE A 43 -24.75 4.82 -8.35
N ILE A 44 -23.72 4.02 -8.10
CA ILE A 44 -23.26 2.96 -9.01
C ILE A 44 -24.39 1.96 -9.30
N ASP A 45 -25.07 1.49 -8.25
CA ASP A 45 -26.11 0.46 -8.37
C ASP A 45 -27.36 0.99 -9.10
N LYS A 46 -27.76 2.24 -8.81
CA LYS A 46 -29.00 2.83 -9.34
C LYS A 46 -28.83 3.46 -10.72
N TYR A 47 -27.64 3.99 -11.01
CA TYR A 47 -27.36 4.75 -12.23
C TYR A 47 -26.08 4.27 -12.96
N PRO A 48 -25.92 2.95 -13.23
CA PRO A 48 -24.65 2.36 -13.67
C PRO A 48 -24.13 2.88 -15.02
N ASN A 49 -24.99 3.44 -15.86
CA ASN A 49 -24.64 3.93 -17.21
C ASN A 49 -24.42 5.45 -17.25
N THR A 50 -24.05 6.06 -16.13
CA THR A 50 -23.85 7.52 -16.02
C THR A 50 -22.40 7.84 -15.65
N GLU A 51 -21.93 9.03 -16.03
CA GLU A 51 -20.62 9.54 -15.60
C GLU A 51 -20.48 9.60 -14.08
N TYR A 52 -21.59 9.69 -13.36
CA TYR A 52 -21.58 9.68 -11.90
C TYR A 52 -21.26 8.30 -11.34
N ALA A 53 -21.56 7.20 -12.02
CA ALA A 53 -21.22 5.86 -11.55
C ALA A 53 -19.70 5.62 -11.62
N GLU A 54 -19.05 5.94 -12.74
CA GLU A 54 -17.59 5.86 -12.89
C GLU A 54 -16.87 6.82 -11.92
N LEU A 55 -17.36 8.07 -11.77
CA LEU A 55 -16.83 9.00 -10.78
C LEU A 55 -17.00 8.49 -9.35
N SER A 56 -18.15 7.88 -9.03
CA SER A 56 -18.41 7.29 -7.71
C SER A 56 -17.46 6.14 -7.40
N GLN A 57 -17.24 5.23 -8.35
CA GLN A 57 -16.33 4.10 -8.19
C GLN A 57 -14.87 4.59 -8.02
N TYR A 58 -14.47 5.61 -8.78
CA TYR A 58 -13.18 6.28 -8.62
C TYR A 58 -13.03 6.94 -7.24
N ASN A 59 -14.04 7.66 -6.77
CA ASN A 59 -14.01 8.33 -5.46
C ASN A 59 -13.97 7.35 -4.29
N ILE A 60 -14.69 6.22 -4.36
CA ILE A 60 -14.57 5.15 -3.37
C ILE A 60 -13.12 4.68 -3.27
N GLY A 61 -12.45 4.44 -4.41
CA GLY A 61 -11.04 4.08 -4.45
C GLY A 61 -10.14 5.16 -3.80
N ASN A 62 -10.38 6.45 -4.07
CA ASN A 62 -9.61 7.54 -3.46
C ASN A 62 -9.85 7.69 -1.96
N ILE A 63 -11.09 7.48 -1.48
CA ILE A 63 -11.38 7.51 -0.05
C ILE A 63 -10.56 6.43 0.66
N TYR A 64 -10.59 5.19 0.14
CA TYR A 64 -9.76 4.13 0.70
C TYR A 64 -8.26 4.45 0.61
N TRP A 65 -7.80 5.02 -0.51
CA TRP A 65 -6.38 5.28 -0.71
C TRP A 65 -5.83 6.41 0.16
N ASP A 66 -6.51 7.56 0.16
CA ASP A 66 -5.98 8.81 0.72
C ASP A 66 -6.52 9.11 2.12
N LYS A 67 -7.74 8.66 2.43
CA LYS A 67 -8.45 9.07 3.67
C LYS A 67 -8.43 8.00 4.74
N LEU A 68 -8.64 6.74 4.34
CA LEU A 68 -8.63 5.60 5.25
C LEU A 68 -7.29 4.88 5.27
N ASP A 69 -6.37 5.24 4.37
CA ASP A 69 -5.05 4.61 4.21
C ASP A 69 -5.11 3.08 4.02
N ASN A 70 -6.22 2.60 3.46
CA ASN A 70 -6.45 1.20 3.18
C ASN A 70 -6.19 0.92 1.70
N LYS A 71 -4.91 0.89 1.35
CA LYS A 71 -4.42 0.77 -0.05
C LYS A 71 -4.88 -0.52 -0.74
N LEU A 72 -5.06 -1.62 0.01
CA LEU A 72 -5.56 -2.87 -0.54
C LEU A 72 -7.03 -2.77 -0.96
N TYR A 73 -7.88 -2.18 -0.11
CA TYR A 73 -9.28 -1.93 -0.48
C TYR A 73 -9.36 -0.95 -1.64
N ALA A 74 -8.54 0.12 -1.62
CA ALA A 74 -8.46 1.06 -2.73
C ALA A 74 -8.11 0.36 -4.06
N LYS A 75 -7.10 -0.52 -4.06
CA LYS A 75 -6.74 -1.32 -5.24
C LYS A 75 -7.95 -2.12 -5.76
N ASN A 76 -8.70 -2.78 -4.87
CA ASN A 76 -9.87 -3.57 -5.28
C ASN A 76 -10.94 -2.70 -5.94
N GLU A 77 -11.20 -1.50 -5.41
CA GLU A 77 -12.17 -0.56 -5.98
C GLU A 77 -11.69 0.04 -7.30
N TYR A 78 -10.38 0.26 -7.44
CA TYR A 78 -9.78 0.64 -8.72
C TYR A 78 -9.81 -0.48 -9.76
N LEU A 79 -9.66 -1.75 -9.35
CA LEU A 79 -9.83 -2.88 -10.26
C LEU A 79 -11.27 -2.98 -10.79
N LYS A 80 -12.26 -2.73 -9.92
CA LYS A 80 -13.68 -2.61 -10.35
C LYS A 80 -13.85 -1.46 -11.34
N LEU A 81 -13.22 -0.30 -11.10
CA LEU A 81 -13.25 0.83 -12.04
C LEU A 81 -12.70 0.44 -13.41
N VAL A 82 -11.53 -0.21 -13.45
CA VAL A 82 -10.90 -0.70 -14.70
C VAL A 82 -11.79 -1.69 -15.43
N SER A 83 -12.46 -2.58 -14.70
CA SER A 83 -13.33 -3.61 -15.28
C SER A 83 -14.64 -3.04 -15.82
N ASN A 84 -15.32 -2.21 -15.02
CA ASN A 84 -16.69 -1.78 -15.29
C ASN A 84 -16.74 -0.50 -16.14
N PHE A 85 -15.71 0.34 -16.06
CA PHE A 85 -15.64 1.65 -16.72
C PHE A 85 -14.32 1.83 -17.48
N PRO A 86 -14.02 0.97 -18.49
CA PRO A 86 -12.71 0.95 -19.17
C PRO A 86 -12.39 2.23 -19.95
N ASN A 87 -13.39 3.07 -20.25
CA ASN A 87 -13.24 4.33 -20.96
C ASN A 87 -13.11 5.55 -20.02
N PHE A 88 -13.05 5.34 -18.70
CA PHE A 88 -12.86 6.42 -17.75
C PHE A 88 -11.58 7.20 -18.08
N ASN A 89 -11.66 8.53 -18.09
CA ASN A 89 -10.59 9.38 -18.63
C ASN A 89 -9.23 9.25 -17.91
N LYS A 90 -9.20 8.76 -16.67
CA LYS A 90 -7.98 8.51 -15.87
C LYS A 90 -7.61 7.03 -15.76
N ILE A 91 -8.14 6.16 -16.61
CA ILE A 91 -7.96 4.71 -16.44
C ILE A 91 -6.49 4.26 -16.47
N ASN A 92 -5.64 4.94 -17.26
CA ASN A 92 -4.22 4.62 -17.33
C ASN A 92 -3.48 5.04 -16.05
N GLU A 93 -3.80 6.21 -15.51
CA GLU A 93 -3.28 6.66 -14.21
C GLU A 93 -3.64 5.67 -13.10
N ILE A 94 -4.89 5.17 -13.11
CA ILE A 94 -5.35 4.17 -12.15
C ILE A 94 -4.61 2.82 -12.31
N LYS A 95 -4.40 2.37 -13.54
CA LYS A 95 -3.60 1.15 -13.81
C LYS A 95 -2.17 1.31 -13.33
N ASP A 96 -1.55 2.46 -13.55
CA ASP A 96 -0.20 2.76 -13.07
C ASP A 96 -0.14 2.77 -11.55
N LYS A 97 -1.16 3.38 -10.89
CA LYS A 97 -1.31 3.38 -9.43
C LYS A 97 -1.40 1.96 -8.86
N ILE A 98 -2.20 1.08 -9.47
CA ILE A 98 -2.30 -0.34 -9.12
C ILE A 98 -0.94 -1.04 -9.30
N ASN A 99 -0.31 -0.87 -10.47
CA ASN A 99 0.96 -1.53 -10.77
C ASN A 99 2.08 -1.09 -9.83
N ASN A 100 2.12 0.19 -9.47
CA ASN A 100 3.09 0.73 -8.52
C ASN A 100 2.87 0.18 -7.12
N PHE A 101 1.62 0.01 -6.69
CA PHE A 101 1.30 -0.66 -5.43
C PHE A 101 1.76 -2.12 -5.42
N ASP A 102 1.54 -2.86 -6.51
CA ASP A 102 1.96 -4.25 -6.62
C ASP A 102 3.49 -4.41 -6.61
N LYS A 103 4.20 -3.49 -7.27
CA LYS A 103 5.67 -3.44 -7.20
C LYS A 103 6.16 -3.12 -5.78
N ALA A 104 5.59 -2.11 -5.14
CA ALA A 104 6.00 -1.69 -3.80
C ALA A 104 5.74 -2.80 -2.77
N THR A 105 4.58 -3.46 -2.82
CA THR A 105 4.26 -4.59 -1.93
C THR A 105 5.16 -5.80 -2.17
N ALA A 106 5.52 -6.11 -3.42
CA ALA A 106 6.49 -7.15 -3.73
C ALA A 106 7.88 -6.86 -3.13
N LEU A 107 8.31 -5.59 -3.15
CA LEU A 107 9.56 -5.16 -2.52
C LEU A 107 9.50 -5.27 -1.00
N VAL A 108 8.37 -4.90 -0.37
CA VAL A 108 8.15 -5.11 1.07
C VAL A 108 8.24 -6.60 1.44
N SER A 109 7.61 -7.48 0.67
CA SER A 109 7.70 -8.94 0.90
C SER A 109 9.14 -9.45 0.78
N GLN A 110 9.92 -8.94 -0.18
CA GLN A 110 11.35 -9.26 -0.29
C GLN A 110 12.15 -8.73 0.91
N ALA A 111 11.82 -7.53 1.39
CA ALA A 111 12.44 -6.94 2.58
C ALA A 111 12.20 -7.81 3.82
N GLN A 112 10.96 -8.23 4.04
CA GLN A 112 10.58 -9.10 5.15
C GLN A 112 11.27 -10.47 5.07
N SER A 113 11.36 -11.06 3.87
CA SER A 113 12.15 -12.29 3.65
C SER A 113 13.63 -12.09 3.96
N ASN A 114 14.22 -10.96 3.56
CA ASN A 114 15.61 -10.61 3.90
C ASN A 114 15.79 -10.46 5.42
N LEU A 115 14.84 -9.84 6.13
CA LEU A 115 14.86 -9.75 7.60
C LEU A 115 14.82 -11.13 8.26
N ALA A 116 13.94 -12.03 7.78
CA ALA A 116 13.84 -13.40 8.28
C ALA A 116 15.16 -14.18 8.08
N ASN A 117 15.91 -13.84 7.03
CA ASN A 117 17.22 -14.40 6.72
C ASN A 117 18.40 -13.61 7.31
N ASN A 118 18.15 -12.68 8.25
CA ASN A 118 19.15 -11.80 8.88
C ASN A 118 19.95 -10.90 7.92
N LYS A 119 19.47 -10.70 6.68
CA LYS A 119 20.07 -9.82 5.66
C LYS A 119 19.54 -8.40 5.80
N ILE A 120 19.81 -7.75 6.92
CA ILE A 120 19.18 -6.47 7.30
C ILE A 120 19.50 -5.34 6.30
N SER A 121 20.75 -5.26 5.81
CA SER A 121 21.14 -4.28 4.78
C SER A 121 20.30 -4.43 3.49
N ASN A 122 20.10 -5.68 3.04
CA ASN A 122 19.27 -5.95 1.87
C ASN A 122 17.80 -5.62 2.14
N ALA A 123 17.30 -5.86 3.36
CA ALA A 123 15.94 -5.48 3.73
C ALA A 123 15.74 -3.96 3.66
N ILE A 124 16.67 -3.19 4.23
CA ILE A 124 16.68 -1.71 4.19
C ILE A 124 16.63 -1.23 2.74
N GLU A 125 17.47 -1.79 1.85
CA GLU A 125 17.49 -1.43 0.43
C GLU A 125 16.13 -1.68 -0.25
N GLN A 126 15.47 -2.80 0.03
CA GLN A 126 14.16 -3.09 -0.56
C GLN A 126 13.07 -2.16 -0.03
N TYR A 127 13.07 -1.84 1.27
CA TYR A 127 12.13 -0.86 1.83
C TYR A 127 12.32 0.52 1.23
N GLU A 128 13.57 0.98 1.04
CA GLU A 128 13.85 2.26 0.39
C GLU A 128 13.32 2.31 -1.05
N LYS A 129 13.45 1.20 -1.80
CA LYS A 129 12.85 1.07 -3.14
C LYS A 129 11.33 1.08 -3.11
N ALA A 130 10.70 0.44 -2.12
CA ALA A 130 9.24 0.47 -1.99
C ALA A 130 8.74 1.89 -1.72
N ILE A 131 9.42 2.63 -0.84
CA ILE A 131 9.08 4.01 -0.47
C ILE A 131 9.37 4.99 -1.61
N SER A 132 10.36 4.72 -2.46
CA SER A 132 10.60 5.58 -3.64
C SER A 132 9.47 5.46 -4.69
N ILE A 133 8.76 4.32 -4.72
CA ILE A 133 7.59 4.12 -5.57
C ILE A 133 6.33 4.72 -4.94
N ILE A 134 6.14 4.51 -3.62
CA ILE A 134 4.99 5.04 -2.86
C ILE A 134 5.52 5.80 -1.65
N PRO A 135 5.81 7.11 -1.79
CA PRO A 135 6.37 7.93 -0.72
C PRO A 135 5.49 8.01 0.52
N GLU A 136 4.19 7.73 0.44
CA GLU A 136 3.26 7.73 1.55
C GLU A 136 3.00 6.34 2.16
N PHE A 137 3.74 5.29 1.77
CA PHE A 137 3.55 3.93 2.27
C PHE A 137 3.97 3.81 3.75
N LYS A 138 3.03 4.05 4.67
CA LYS A 138 3.31 4.16 6.10
C LYS A 138 3.93 2.89 6.68
N ASP A 139 3.37 1.73 6.36
CA ASP A 139 3.87 0.44 6.85
C ASP A 139 5.34 0.22 6.47
N ALA A 140 5.69 0.46 5.20
CA ALA A 140 7.07 0.32 4.73
C ALA A 140 8.03 1.31 5.39
N LYS A 141 7.58 2.54 5.71
CA LYS A 141 8.39 3.52 6.44
C LYS A 141 8.67 3.08 7.87
N GLN A 142 7.65 2.59 8.56
CA GLN A 142 7.78 2.09 9.92
C GLN A 142 8.77 0.92 9.96
N ASP A 143 8.58 -0.07 9.09
CA ASP A 143 9.48 -1.23 8.97
C ASP A 143 10.94 -0.83 8.64
N LEU A 144 11.12 0.18 7.78
CA LEU A 144 12.44 0.72 7.44
C LEU A 144 13.13 1.33 8.67
N GLU A 145 12.40 2.12 9.45
CA GLU A 145 12.93 2.76 10.66
C GLU A 145 13.34 1.71 11.69
N ASP A 146 12.48 0.72 11.94
CA ASP A 146 12.77 -0.40 12.85
C ASP A 146 14.00 -1.20 12.36
N SER A 147 14.08 -1.45 11.06
CA SER A 147 15.24 -2.14 10.45
C SER A 147 16.54 -1.36 10.61
N ARG A 148 16.50 -0.03 10.44
CA ARG A 148 17.68 0.86 10.64
C ARG A 148 18.13 0.90 12.09
N ILE A 149 17.18 0.97 13.03
CA ILE A 149 17.47 0.92 14.48
C ILE A 149 18.14 -0.40 14.83
N LYS A 150 17.56 -1.52 14.39
CA LYS A 150 18.13 -2.86 14.60
C LYS A 150 19.54 -2.95 14.04
N ASN A 151 19.76 -2.48 12.80
CA ASN A 151 21.08 -2.48 12.18
C ASN A 151 22.10 -1.68 13.00
N TYR A 152 21.73 -0.47 13.43
CA TYR A 152 22.58 0.38 14.28
C TYR A 152 22.96 -0.32 15.58
N GLN A 153 22.00 -0.94 16.28
CA GLN A 153 22.26 -1.68 17.52
C GLN A 153 23.24 -2.84 17.32
N LEU A 154 23.11 -3.58 16.21
CA LEU A 154 24.04 -4.67 15.87
C LEU A 154 25.45 -4.14 15.60
N ILE A 155 25.58 -3.01 14.91
CA ILE A 155 26.87 -2.31 14.69
C ILE A 155 27.49 -1.92 16.03
N GLN A 156 26.72 -1.35 16.96
CA GLN A 156 27.24 -0.97 18.28
C GLN A 156 27.70 -2.18 19.09
N LYS A 157 26.91 -3.27 19.09
CA LYS A 157 27.32 -4.54 19.72
C LYS A 157 28.61 -5.08 19.11
N ALA A 158 28.73 -5.06 17.77
CA ALA A 158 29.93 -5.50 17.07
C ALA A 158 31.19 -4.68 17.46
N ARG A 159 31.03 -3.37 17.64
CA ARG A 159 32.11 -2.46 18.08
C ARG A 159 32.55 -2.68 19.52
N GLN A 160 31.73 -3.32 20.36
CA GLN A 160 32.03 -3.66 21.76
C GLN A 160 32.65 -5.06 21.94
N LEU A 161 32.75 -5.85 20.86
CA LEU A 161 33.47 -7.13 20.81
C LEU A 161 35.03 -7.08 20.61
N PRO A 162 35.80 -5.97 20.69
CA PRO A 162 37.24 -5.93 20.42
C PRO A 162 38.07 -6.99 21.14
N ASN A 163 37.60 -7.53 22.27
CA ASN A 163 38.36 -8.51 23.04
C ASN A 163 38.31 -9.94 22.48
N ALA A 164 37.34 -10.30 21.62
CA ALA A 164 37.22 -11.64 21.04
C ALA A 164 37.73 -11.74 19.59
N MET A 165 37.63 -10.67 18.81
CA MET A 165 37.95 -10.67 17.36
C MET A 165 39.44 -10.52 17.03
N GLY A 166 40.23 -9.89 17.90
CA GLY A 166 41.68 -9.71 17.70
C GLY A 166 42.49 -11.02 17.61
N LYS A 167 41.90 -12.17 17.94
CA LYS A 167 42.56 -13.48 17.84
C LYS A 167 42.22 -14.30 16.58
N HIS A 168 41.13 -14.01 15.87
CA HIS A 168 40.59 -14.96 14.87
C HIS A 168 40.32 -14.42 13.46
N PHE A 169 40.23 -13.11 13.23
CA PHE A 169 39.76 -12.59 11.92
C PHE A 169 40.72 -11.64 11.16
N GLY A 170 41.92 -11.36 11.68
CA GLY A 170 42.93 -10.54 10.99
C GLY A 170 42.45 -9.13 10.59
N ASP A 171 43.02 -8.56 9.52
CA ASP A 171 42.80 -7.17 9.07
C ASP A 171 41.48 -6.95 8.29
N MET A 172 40.49 -7.82 8.44
CA MET A 172 39.25 -7.71 7.67
C MET A 172 38.42 -6.50 8.13
N PRO A 173 37.95 -5.63 7.21
CA PRO A 173 37.18 -4.46 7.60
C PRO A 173 35.83 -4.85 8.23
N LEU A 174 35.46 -4.15 9.30
CA LEU A 174 34.35 -4.50 10.19
C LEU A 174 33.03 -4.78 9.44
N TRP A 175 32.69 -3.98 8.44
CA TRP A 175 31.46 -4.15 7.64
C TRP A 175 31.41 -5.49 6.90
N LYS A 176 32.55 -6.06 6.51
CA LYS A 176 32.65 -7.34 5.79
C LYS A 176 32.58 -8.53 6.74
N VAL A 177 33.00 -8.35 8.00
CA VAL A 177 32.88 -9.35 9.08
C VAL A 177 31.42 -9.48 9.53
N MET A 178 30.70 -8.35 9.58
CA MET A 178 29.30 -8.29 10.02
C MET A 178 28.31 -9.05 9.12
N ASP A 179 28.61 -9.19 7.83
CA ASP A 179 27.80 -9.95 6.87
C ASP A 179 28.17 -11.45 6.82
N THR A 180 29.15 -11.91 7.60
CA THR A 180 29.54 -13.32 7.58
C THR A 180 28.54 -14.21 8.34
N PRO A 181 28.17 -15.39 7.80
CA PRO A 181 27.28 -16.33 8.48
C PRO A 181 27.75 -16.74 9.89
N ALA A 182 29.07 -16.81 10.10
CA ALA A 182 29.68 -17.15 11.39
C ALA A 182 29.51 -16.05 12.45
N PHE A 183 29.57 -14.77 12.05
CA PHE A 183 29.35 -13.64 12.95
C PHE A 183 27.87 -13.56 13.38
N VAL A 184 26.96 -13.70 12.42
CA VAL A 184 25.51 -13.72 12.66
C VAL A 184 25.13 -14.84 13.63
N LYS A 185 25.62 -16.07 13.38
CA LYS A 185 25.29 -17.25 14.18
C LYS A 185 25.82 -17.17 15.62
N ASN A 186 27.08 -16.77 15.80
CA ASN A 186 27.76 -16.90 17.09
C ASN A 186 27.59 -15.67 18.00
N TYR A 187 27.25 -14.49 17.45
CA TYR A 187 27.30 -13.23 18.21
C TYR A 187 26.05 -12.37 18.09
N LEU A 188 25.20 -12.59 17.08
CA LEU A 188 23.93 -11.89 16.95
C LEU A 188 22.73 -12.71 17.47
N GLY A 189 22.96 -13.98 17.84
CA GLY A 189 21.98 -14.91 18.39
C GLY A 189 21.15 -15.60 17.31
N GLU A 190 20.88 -16.90 17.49
CA GLU A 190 19.88 -17.59 16.68
C GLU A 190 18.47 -17.00 16.91
N PRO A 191 17.60 -16.99 15.89
CA PRO A 191 16.35 -16.23 15.92
C PRO A 191 15.45 -16.72 17.04
N GLN A 192 15.17 -15.85 18.03
CA GLN A 192 14.03 -16.05 18.91
C GLN A 192 12.78 -15.61 18.16
N TYR A 193 12.16 -16.59 17.52
CA TYR A 193 10.77 -16.50 17.06
C TYR A 193 9.89 -16.04 18.25
N THR A 194 9.35 -14.84 18.15
CA THR A 194 8.02 -14.58 18.68
C THR A 194 7.16 -14.33 17.46
N GLY A 195 6.59 -15.42 16.93
CA GLY A 195 5.47 -15.31 16.02
C GLY A 195 4.40 -14.51 16.76
N ARG A 196 4.17 -13.28 16.32
CA ARG A 196 2.90 -12.62 16.58
C ARG A 196 2.05 -12.90 15.35
N ASP A 197 1.07 -13.76 15.55
CA ASP A 197 0.03 -14.09 14.60
C ASP A 197 -0.59 -12.79 14.07
N TYR A 198 -0.39 -12.52 12.78
CA TYR A 198 -1.26 -11.64 12.01
C TYR A 198 -1.88 -12.47 10.89
N PHE A 199 -2.69 -13.45 11.31
CA PHE A 199 -3.84 -13.92 10.55
C PHE A 199 -5.05 -13.80 11.48
N GLY A 200 -5.92 -12.85 11.16
CA GLY A 200 -7.16 -12.52 11.87
C GLY A 200 -7.74 -11.24 11.33
#